data_AF-A0A7C4GDH5-F1
#
_entry.id   AF-A0A7C4GDH5-F1
#
_cell.length_a   1.000
_cell.length_b   1.000
_cell.length_c   1.000
_cell.angle_alpha   90.00
_cell.angle_beta   90.00
_cell.angle_gamma   90.00
#
_symmetry.space_group_name_H-M   'P 1'
#
loop_
_entity.id
_entity.type
_entity.pdbx_description
1 polymer ?
#
loop_
_entity_poly.entity_id
_entity_poly.type
_entity_poly.pdbx_seq_one_letter_code
_entity_poly.pdbx_strand_id
1 'polypeptide(L)'
;MAQITREELERLEAALDTQDCLRRVVDEIAKLQRVVFHSNERADGERVQTSARQILIAEIVTRHHGNPEGIFLSLRALEDGGRSWEAAITELATTIHSYFTTPLGVVMRQDLFGDAAVFLTPDAIEWSRRLRGVKGET
;
A
#
# COMPACT_ATOMS: atom_id res chain seq x y z
N MET A 1 0.06 -5.46 15.55
CA MET A 1 1.27 -5.35 14.70
C MET A 1 2.10 -4.19 15.25
N ALA A 2 3.43 -4.28 15.29
CA ALA A 2 4.24 -3.14 15.72
C ALA A 2 4.21 -2.04 14.65
N GLN A 3 4.27 -0.77 15.06
CA GLN A 3 4.46 0.34 14.14
C GLN A 3 5.79 0.17 13.43
N ILE A 4 5.84 0.54 12.14
CA ILE A 4 7.09 0.54 11.38
C ILE A 4 8.07 1.51 12.03
N THR A 5 9.33 1.11 12.19
CA THR A 5 10.34 2.04 12.69
C THR A 5 10.65 3.08 11.63
N ARG A 6 11.16 4.23 12.06
CA ARG A 6 11.53 5.30 11.14
C ARG A 6 12.62 4.86 10.17
N GLU A 7 13.63 4.14 10.67
CA GLU A 7 14.73 3.64 9.85
C GLU A 7 14.25 2.64 8.79
N GLU A 8 13.29 1.78 9.14
CA GLU A 8 12.72 0.83 8.20
C GLU A 8 11.87 1.53 7.14
N LEU A 9 11.07 2.53 7.54
CA LEU A 9 10.28 3.33 6.62
C LEU A 9 11.18 4.06 5.60
N GLU A 10 12.20 4.77 6.08
CA GLU A 10 13.15 5.50 5.22
C GLU A 10 13.89 4.56 4.26
N ARG A 11 14.30 3.37 4.73
CA ARG A 11 14.92 2.33 3.88
C ARG A 11 13.97 1.87 2.77
N LEU A 12 12.72 1.58 3.10
CA LEU A 12 11.74 1.09 2.13
C LEU A 12 11.34 2.19 1.14
N GLU A 13 11.18 3.43 1.59
CA GLU A 13 10.94 4.57 0.72
C GLU A 13 12.08 4.77 -0.29
N ALA A 14 13.34 4.69 0.18
CA ALA A 14 14.50 4.74 -0.71
C ALA A 14 14.51 3.58 -1.73
N ALA A 15 14.07 2.38 -1.35
CA ALA A 15 13.94 1.26 -2.28
C ALA A 15 12.86 1.55 -3.34
N LEU A 16 11.71 2.11 -2.96
CA LEU A 16 10.65 2.51 -3.91
C LEU A 16 11.15 3.55 -4.93
N ASP A 17 12.07 4.42 -4.52
CA ASP A 17 12.59 5.50 -5.38
C ASP A 17 13.68 5.02 -6.33
N THR A 18 14.45 4.01 -5.94
CA THR A 18 15.61 3.51 -6.69
C THR A 18 15.34 2.29 -7.55
N GLN A 19 14.33 1.47 -7.22
CA GLN A 19 14.01 0.24 -7.94
C GLN A 19 12.84 0.46 -8.91
N ASP A 20 13.10 0.32 -10.22
CA ASP A 20 12.10 0.58 -11.26
C ASP A 20 10.84 -0.29 -11.12
N CYS A 21 11.00 -1.58 -10.80
CA CYS A 21 9.86 -2.47 -10.64
C CYS A 21 8.92 -2.02 -9.51
N LEU A 22 9.48 -1.58 -8.37
CA LEU A 22 8.69 -1.09 -7.23
C LEU A 22 7.96 0.20 -7.59
N ARG A 23 8.65 1.15 -8.22
CA ARG A 23 8.04 2.41 -8.71
C ARG A 23 6.86 2.12 -9.62
N ARG A 24 7.01 1.19 -10.56
CA ARG A 24 5.94 0.83 -11.50
C ARG A 24 4.74 0.17 -10.81
N VAL A 25 4.96 -0.64 -9.77
CA VAL A 25 3.87 -1.18 -8.95
C VAL A 25 3.16 -0.05 -8.17
N VAL A 26 3.90 0.90 -7.60
CA VAL A 26 3.31 2.09 -6.94
C VAL A 26 2.44 2.87 -7.93
N ASP A 27 2.94 3.13 -9.14
CA ASP A 27 2.23 3.91 -10.14
C ASP A 27 0.93 3.22 -10.58
N GLU A 28 0.94 1.89 -10.71
CA GLU A 28 -0.26 1.13 -11.05
C GLU A 28 -1.26 1.10 -9.88
N ILE A 29 -0.80 1.00 -8.62
CA ILE A 29 -1.67 1.16 -7.43
C ILE A 29 -2.30 2.56 -7.40
N ALA A 30 -1.50 3.60 -7.65
CA ALA A 30 -1.96 4.99 -7.68
C ALA A 30 -3.02 5.19 -8.78
N LYS A 31 -2.82 4.61 -9.96
CA LYS A 31 -3.81 4.61 -11.05
C LYS A 31 -5.12 3.93 -10.64
N LEU A 32 -5.07 2.77 -9.99
CA LEU A 32 -6.26 2.09 -9.47
C LEU A 32 -7.01 2.97 -8.46
N GLN A 33 -6.28 3.63 -7.54
CA GLN A 33 -6.88 4.56 -6.59
C GLN A 33 -7.54 5.76 -7.27
N ARG A 34 -6.93 6.34 -8.31
CA ARG A 34 -7.56 7.42 -9.09
C ARG A 34 -8.82 6.97 -9.78
N VAL A 35 -8.87 5.73 -10.28
CA VAL A 35 -10.09 5.17 -10.91
C VAL A 35 -11.18 5.00 -9.86
N VAL A 36 -10.89 4.43 -8.69
CA VAL A 36 -11.90 4.20 -7.65
C VAL A 36 -12.38 5.51 -7.01
N PHE A 37 -11.50 6.49 -6.84
CA PHE A 37 -11.78 7.76 -6.17
C PHE A 37 -11.85 8.96 -7.12
N HIS A 38 -12.20 8.72 -8.39
CA HIS A 38 -12.17 9.72 -9.46
C HIS A 38 -13.04 10.97 -9.18
N SER A 39 -14.03 10.87 -8.30
CA SER A 39 -14.97 11.93 -7.93
C SER A 39 -14.69 12.53 -6.54
N ASN A 40 -13.64 12.07 -5.86
CA ASN A 40 -13.30 12.51 -4.52
C ASN A 40 -12.30 13.67 -4.57
N GLU A 41 -12.76 14.87 -4.22
CA GLU A 41 -11.92 16.09 -4.18
C GLU A 41 -10.70 15.97 -3.24
N ARG A 42 -10.73 15.05 -2.27
CA ARG A 42 -9.62 14.77 -1.35
C ARG A 42 -8.58 13.79 -1.90
N ALA A 43 -8.82 13.21 -3.07
CA ALA A 43 -7.87 12.33 -3.76
C ALA A 43 -6.97 13.14 -4.71
N ASP A 44 -6.33 14.19 -4.17
CA ASP A 44 -5.31 14.92 -4.92
C ASP A 44 -4.12 14.01 -5.26
N GLY A 45 -3.34 14.41 -6.27
CA GLY A 45 -2.28 13.59 -6.83
C GLY A 45 -1.21 13.18 -5.80
N GLU A 46 -0.90 14.06 -4.84
CA GLU A 46 0.10 13.81 -3.80
C GLU A 46 -0.42 12.76 -2.82
N ARG A 47 -1.65 12.93 -2.30
CA ARG A 47 -2.26 11.98 -1.37
C ARG A 47 -2.45 10.61 -1.98
N VAL A 48 -2.81 10.54 -3.26
CA VAL A 48 -2.88 9.27 -3.99
C VAL A 48 -1.51 8.60 -4.02
N GLN A 49 -0.46 9.34 -4.38
CA GLN A 49 0.89 8.76 -4.44
C GLN A 49 1.35 8.28 -3.07
N THR A 50 1.15 9.08 -2.01
CA THR A 50 1.50 8.69 -0.63
C THR A 50 0.72 7.46 -0.19
N SER A 51 -0.58 7.39 -0.49
CA SER A 51 -1.40 6.22 -0.15
C SER A 51 -0.94 4.96 -0.89
N ALA A 52 -0.61 5.07 -2.18
CA ALA A 52 -0.11 3.96 -2.99
C ALA A 52 1.25 3.44 -2.48
N ARG A 53 2.18 4.34 -2.13
CA ARG A 53 3.46 3.98 -1.50
C ARG A 53 3.24 3.24 -0.19
N GLN A 54 2.39 3.77 0.69
CA GLN A 54 2.07 3.12 1.96
C GLN A 54 1.42 1.74 1.79
N ILE A 55 0.59 1.55 0.76
CA ILE A 55 0.02 0.24 0.43
C ILE A 55 1.12 -0.75 0.07
N LEU A 56 2.06 -0.37 -0.81
CA LEU A 56 3.15 -1.26 -1.20
C LEU A 56 4.11 -1.55 -0.04
N ILE A 57 4.42 -0.55 0.79
CA ILE A 57 5.22 -0.75 2.01
C ILE A 57 4.52 -1.72 2.97
N ALA A 58 3.20 -1.59 3.15
CA ALA A 58 2.44 -2.51 3.98
C ALA A 58 2.50 -3.95 3.43
N GLU A 59 2.44 -4.15 2.12
CA GLU A 59 2.65 -5.47 1.51
C GLU A 59 4.06 -6.01 1.81
N ILE A 60 5.09 -5.20 1.59
CA ILE A 60 6.49 -5.60 1.81
C ILE A 60 6.71 -6.00 3.27
N VAL A 61 6.23 -5.22 4.23
CA VAL A 61 6.39 -5.52 5.65
C VAL A 61 5.62 -6.78 6.05
N THR A 62 4.37 -6.90 5.60
CA THR A 62 3.45 -7.94 6.12
C THR A 62 3.60 -9.28 5.44
N ARG A 63 3.88 -9.31 4.13
CA ARG A 63 3.96 -10.55 3.33
C ARG A 63 5.37 -10.90 2.89
N HIS A 64 6.26 -9.92 2.80
CA HIS A 64 7.65 -10.13 2.43
C HIS A 64 8.63 -9.86 3.58
N HIS A 65 8.13 -9.73 4.82
CA HIS A 65 8.92 -9.56 6.04
C HIS A 65 9.96 -8.42 5.94
N GLY A 66 9.57 -7.31 5.31
CA GLY A 66 10.43 -6.14 5.13
C GLY A 66 11.43 -6.26 3.96
N ASN A 67 11.41 -7.35 3.19
CA ASN A 67 12.29 -7.52 2.04
C ASN A 67 11.62 -7.03 0.73
N PRO A 68 12.07 -5.90 0.14
CA PRO A 68 11.51 -5.41 -1.12
C PRO A 68 11.74 -6.35 -2.32
N GLU A 69 12.78 -7.19 -2.29
CA GLU A 69 13.05 -8.17 -3.36
C GLU A 69 11.92 -9.18 -3.52
N GLY A 70 11.12 -9.41 -2.47
CA GLY A 70 9.94 -10.27 -2.52
C GLY A 70 8.91 -9.85 -3.57
N ILE A 71 8.83 -8.55 -3.87
CA ILE A 71 7.96 -8.04 -4.94
C ILE A 71 8.47 -8.47 -6.32
N PHE A 72 9.78 -8.36 -6.56
CA PHE A 72 10.39 -8.81 -7.82
C PHE A 72 10.19 -10.31 -8.03
N LEU A 73 10.38 -11.12 -6.98
CA LEU A 73 10.16 -12.57 -7.05
C LEU A 73 8.68 -12.91 -7.33
N SER A 74 7.74 -12.15 -6.75
CA SER A 74 6.31 -12.31 -7.02
C SER A 74 5.96 -11.97 -8.47
N LEU A 75 6.55 -10.91 -9.03
CA LEU A 75 6.39 -10.55 -10.44
C LEU A 75 6.96 -11.62 -11.36
N ARG A 76 8.14 -12.16 -11.05
CA ARG A 76 8.75 -13.25 -11.83
C ARG A 76 7.91 -14.52 -11.80
N ALA A 77 7.34 -14.88 -10.66
CA ALA A 77 6.44 -16.02 -10.56
C ALA A 77 5.19 -15.88 -11.46
N LEU A 78 4.65 -14.66 -11.59
CA LEU A 78 3.54 -14.37 -12.51
C LEU A 78 3.96 -14.45 -13.98
N GLU A 79 5.16 -13.97 -14.31
CA GLU A 79 5.73 -14.04 -15.65
C GLU A 79 6.00 -15.50 -16.08
N ASP A 80 6.58 -16.30 -15.20
CA ASP A 80 6.78 -17.74 -15.40
C ASP A 80 5.44 -18.48 -15.58
N GLY A 81 4.35 -17.94 -15.04
CA GLY A 81 2.97 -18.38 -15.27
C GLY A 81 2.39 -17.99 -16.65
N GLY A 82 3.17 -17.37 -17.53
CA GLY A 82 2.79 -16.99 -18.89
C GLY A 82 2.21 -15.58 -19.03
N ARG A 83 2.30 -14.73 -17.99
CA ARG A 83 1.93 -13.31 -18.09
C ARG A 83 3.07 -12.51 -18.73
N SER A 84 2.73 -11.49 -19.50
CA SER A 84 3.72 -10.46 -19.83
C SER A 84 4.10 -9.67 -18.58
N TRP A 85 5.27 -9.03 -18.59
CA TRP A 85 5.74 -8.22 -17.45
C TRP A 85 4.72 -7.12 -17.04
N GLU A 86 4.11 -6.45 -18.02
CA GLU A 86 3.05 -5.45 -17.76
C GLU A 86 1.83 -6.10 -17.09
N ALA A 87 1.38 -7.25 -17.58
CA ALA A 87 0.24 -7.95 -17.03
C ALA A 87 0.53 -8.45 -15.60
N ALA A 88 1.74 -8.90 -15.32
CA ALA A 88 2.19 -9.28 -13.98
C ALA A 88 2.15 -8.09 -13.02
N ILE A 89 2.62 -6.90 -13.43
CA ILE A 89 2.54 -5.67 -12.63
C ILE A 89 1.09 -5.32 -12.34
N THR A 90 0.23 -5.28 -13.36
CA THR A 90 -1.19 -4.96 -13.18
C THR A 90 -1.89 -5.96 -12.26
N GLU A 91 -1.64 -7.25 -12.43
CA GLU A 91 -2.26 -8.30 -11.62
C GLU A 91 -1.80 -8.24 -10.15
N LEU A 92 -0.49 -8.05 -9.92
CA LEU A 92 0.06 -7.89 -8.57
C LEU A 92 -0.46 -6.61 -7.90
N ALA A 93 -0.38 -5.47 -8.59
CA ALA A 93 -0.89 -4.19 -8.08
C ALA A 93 -2.37 -4.25 -7.73
N THR A 94 -3.19 -4.90 -8.57
CA THR A 94 -4.62 -5.10 -8.32
C THR A 94 -4.87 -5.94 -7.08
N THR A 95 -4.11 -7.02 -6.90
CA THR A 95 -4.22 -7.91 -5.74
C THR A 95 -3.86 -7.16 -4.45
N ILE A 96 -2.73 -6.45 -4.44
CA ILE A 96 -2.26 -5.66 -3.31
C ILE A 96 -3.27 -4.55 -2.97
N HIS A 97 -3.68 -3.75 -3.97
CA HIS A 97 -4.64 -2.66 -3.80
C HIS A 97 -5.95 -3.17 -3.22
N SER A 98 -6.49 -4.26 -3.76
CA SER A 98 -7.76 -4.84 -3.31
C SER A 98 -7.70 -5.26 -1.85
N TYR A 99 -6.59 -5.88 -1.43
CA TYR A 99 -6.42 -6.29 -0.03
C TYR A 99 -6.33 -5.09 0.92
N PHE A 100 -5.48 -4.12 0.63
CA PHE A 100 -5.21 -2.98 1.53
C PHE A 100 -6.26 -1.86 1.49
N THR A 101 -7.29 -2.00 0.67
CA THR A 101 -8.48 -1.14 0.68
C THR A 101 -9.67 -1.78 1.40
N THR A 102 -9.58 -3.03 1.83
CA THR A 102 -10.55 -3.65 2.74
C THR A 102 -10.49 -3.07 4.15
N PRO A 103 -11.53 -3.25 5.00
CA PRO A 103 -11.48 -2.83 6.40
C PRO A 103 -10.25 -3.35 7.16
N LEU A 104 -9.91 -4.65 7.00
CA LEU A 104 -8.73 -5.23 7.63
C LEU A 104 -7.43 -4.58 7.12
N GLY A 105 -7.33 -4.36 5.81
CA GLY A 105 -6.20 -3.66 5.19
C GLY A 105 -6.01 -2.24 5.74
N VAL A 106 -7.11 -1.52 5.94
CA VAL A 106 -7.10 -0.19 6.57
C VAL A 106 -6.61 -0.26 8.02
N VAL A 107 -7.07 -1.25 8.81
CA VAL A 107 -6.58 -1.45 10.18
C VAL A 107 -5.09 -1.73 10.20
N MET A 108 -4.61 -2.64 9.34
CA MET A 108 -3.20 -2.99 9.26
C MET A 108 -2.33 -1.78 8.91
N ARG A 109 -2.75 -0.98 7.93
CA ARG A 109 -2.05 0.26 7.58
C ARG A 109 -2.07 1.28 8.71
N GLN A 110 -3.19 1.41 9.42
CA GLN A 110 -3.31 2.31 10.57
C GLN A 110 -2.40 1.87 11.73
N ASP A 111 -2.30 0.57 12.01
CA ASP A 111 -1.38 0.02 13.01
C ASP A 111 0.08 0.19 12.58
N LEU A 112 0.37 0.11 11.27
CA LEU A 112 1.73 0.23 10.74
C LEU A 112 2.23 1.68 10.75
N PHE A 113 1.43 2.62 10.26
CA PHE A 113 1.84 4.01 10.03
C PHE A 113 1.35 5.01 11.10
N GLY A 114 0.45 4.58 12.00
CA GLY A 114 -0.09 5.46 13.04
C GLY A 114 -0.77 6.71 12.46
N ASP A 115 -0.46 7.88 13.01
CA ASP A 115 -1.04 9.15 12.58
C ASP A 115 -0.64 9.58 11.18
N ALA A 116 0.45 9.01 10.64
CA ALA A 116 0.90 9.28 9.28
C ALA A 116 0.14 8.47 8.21
N ALA A 117 -0.79 7.59 8.61
CA ALA A 117 -1.55 6.78 7.65
C ALA A 117 -2.44 7.65 6.74
N VAL A 118 -2.23 7.54 5.41
CA VAL A 118 -2.97 8.32 4.40
C VAL A 118 -4.05 7.48 3.74
N PHE A 119 -5.29 7.76 4.10
CA PHE A 119 -6.47 7.17 3.47
C PHE A 119 -7.16 8.17 2.55
N LEU A 120 -7.74 7.65 1.45
CA LEU A 120 -8.46 8.44 0.46
C LEU A 120 -9.98 8.45 0.73
N THR A 121 -10.54 7.39 1.33
CA THR A 121 -11.98 7.32 1.61
C THR A 121 -12.36 7.92 2.95
N PRO A 122 -13.54 8.59 3.03
CA PRO A 122 -14.14 8.96 4.31
C PRO A 122 -14.38 7.75 5.23
N ASP A 123 -14.81 6.62 4.68
CA ASP A 123 -15.11 5.40 5.45
C ASP A 123 -13.87 4.82 6.14
N ALA A 124 -12.70 4.87 5.49
CA ALA A 124 -11.45 4.43 6.11
C ALA A 124 -11.04 5.33 7.29
N ILE A 125 -11.34 6.63 7.22
CA ILE A 125 -11.12 7.56 8.34
C ILE A 125 -12.08 7.21 9.48
N GLU A 126 -13.34 6.88 9.19
CA GLU A 126 -14.31 6.47 10.19
C GLU A 126 -13.92 5.15 10.87
N TRP A 127 -13.53 4.14 10.09
CA TRP A 127 -13.06 2.86 10.62
C TRP A 127 -11.82 3.03 11.51
N SER A 128 -10.85 3.84 11.07
CA SER A 128 -9.68 4.19 11.88
C SER A 128 -10.06 4.87 13.20
N ARG A 129 -10.99 5.84 13.18
CA ARG A 129 -11.46 6.52 14.40
C ARG A 129 -12.16 5.58 15.37
N ARG A 130 -13.06 4.72 14.88
CA ARG A 130 -13.76 3.72 15.72
C ARG A 130 -12.78 2.80 16.45
N LEU A 131 -11.71 2.39 15.77
CA LEU A 131 -10.67 1.53 16.37
C LEU A 131 -9.83 2.25 17.43
N ARG A 132 -9.52 3.53 17.23
CA ARG A 132 -8.81 4.33 18.24
C ARG A 132 -9.66 4.56 19.49
N GLY A 133 -10.96 4.75 19.33
CA GLY A 133 -11.91 4.83 20.45
C GLY A 133 -11.90 3.57 21.32
N VAL A 134 -11.83 2.40 20.68
CA VAL A 134 -11.75 1.09 21.39
C VAL A 134 -10.40 0.89 22.11
N LYS A 135 -9.28 1.40 21.57
CA LYS A 135 -7.96 1.31 22.22
C LYS A 135 -7.76 2.31 23.38
N GLY A 136 -8.64 3.31 23.53
CA GLY A 136 -8.55 4.35 24.58
C GLY A 136 -9.39 4.09 25.83
N GLU A 137 -10.12 2.97 25.90
CA GLU A 137 -11.00 2.60 27.02
C GLU A 137 -10.44 1.47 27.92
N THR A 138 -9.12 1.28 27.93
CA THR A 138 -8.40 0.37 28.84
C THR A 138 -7.19 1.05 29.44
#